data_AF-A0A2S0KPT5-F1
#
_entry.id   AF-A0A2S0KPT5-F1
#
_cell.length_a   1.000
_cell.length_b   1.000
_cell.length_c   1.000
_cell.angle_alpha   90.00
_cell.angle_beta   90.00
_cell.angle_gamma   90.00
#
_symmetry.space_group_name_H-M   'P 1'
#
loop_
_entity.id
_entity.type
_entity.pdbx_description
1 polymer ?
#
loop_
_entity_poly.entity_id
_entity_poly.type
_entity_poly.pdbx_seq_one_letter_code
_entity_poly.pdbx_strand_id
1 'polypeptide(L)'
;MKTIYSTNRAGKSKWTVKTFGQVTVLALLIIASMFLAGCSKSKDYLKEFNTALEENRLIDANKIFVKAKNDPESNANNEDYLAAVKPYLDKVISNYKSDAINYDLAMVELDNYLLGKEFSVVVSETVENYKKEISTVDTNAQLQANAETFSKVGDYLRSIRYYEEILKNDPENEQASQGKSAAATAYTNGVIAKTKQEINAGYPATAIVLIEQANEVVPENEELKNLRKQAEDKIKERKNAIQKVIIKNTIDSYLYNANFKQAEEFIASLKAKGLEVSEYETRLEESKKEYINAILNDAASLAGSLSGRWQENPYSQAIAKLDEGLAMFPNNQAMQDAKAKYESMIPTNLSKSIYDREGKVESGARGKDATGFDHSPSDFNRAVYVRPDASFKFDVDNNNVRILAIPQTDDENVYKGAQMEIKINGSTVYESKIFSDSTSELLFEYEVEPGATVEINVLQSGFASFFDKILGRNGVYFEMFGY
;
A
#
# COMPACT_ATOMS: atom_id res chain seq x y z
N MET A 1 73.69 40.55 80.65
CA MET A 1 72.40 39.94 80.29
C MET A 1 72.65 38.50 79.86
N LYS A 2 72.01 37.53 80.57
CA LYS A 2 71.89 36.07 80.30
C LYS A 2 73.21 35.30 80.04
N THR A 3 73.88 34.68 81.03
CA THR A 3 73.64 33.35 81.69
C THR A 3 73.56 32.22 80.64
N ILE A 4 74.35 31.13 80.65
CA ILE A 4 74.63 30.07 81.65
C ILE A 4 76.06 29.50 81.35
N TYR A 5 77.05 29.54 82.27
CA TYR A 5 77.53 28.48 83.20
C TYR A 5 77.72 27.07 82.60
N SER A 6 78.68 26.20 82.94
CA SER A 6 79.97 26.27 83.63
C SER A 6 80.50 24.82 83.78
N THR A 7 81.83 24.63 83.62
CA THR A 7 82.69 23.73 84.43
C THR A 7 82.49 22.21 84.31
N ASN A 8 83.48 21.30 84.49
CA ASN A 8 84.67 21.38 85.32
C ASN A 8 85.71 20.29 84.95
N ARG A 9 86.99 20.67 85.16
CA ARG A 9 88.12 19.91 85.72
C ARG A 9 88.47 18.48 85.28
N ALA A 10 89.74 18.41 84.87
CA ALA A 10 90.61 17.25 84.92
C ALA A 10 90.69 16.57 86.30
N GLY A 11 90.72 15.24 86.27
CA GLY A 11 91.19 14.39 87.35
C GLY A 11 91.85 13.15 86.74
N LYS A 12 93.18 13.15 86.70
CA LYS A 12 93.99 11.97 86.35
C LYS A 12 93.90 10.96 87.50
N SER A 13 93.61 9.70 87.21
CA SER A 13 94.31 8.60 87.88
C SER A 13 94.33 7.36 86.99
N LYS A 14 95.49 6.70 87.04
CA LYS A 14 95.92 5.57 86.22
C LYS A 14 95.06 4.34 86.48
N TRP A 15 94.65 3.65 85.42
CA TRP A 15 94.47 2.20 85.44
C TRP A 15 95.05 1.58 84.16
N THR A 16 95.74 0.48 84.40
CA THR A 16 96.56 -0.31 83.48
C THR A 16 95.77 -1.05 82.42
N VAL A 17 96.45 -1.24 81.28
CA VAL A 17 96.09 -2.02 80.09
C VAL A 17 95.52 -3.40 80.43
N LYS A 18 94.34 -3.70 79.88
CA LYS A 18 93.96 -5.06 79.47
C LYS A 18 93.44 -5.00 78.02
N THR A 19 94.18 -5.67 77.16
CA THR A 19 93.85 -6.10 75.80
C THR A 19 92.38 -6.51 75.64
N PHE A 20 91.64 -5.91 74.71
CA PHE A 20 90.62 -6.54 73.86
C PHE A 20 89.99 -5.46 72.96
N GLY A 21 90.06 -5.62 71.63
CA GLY A 21 89.35 -4.73 70.70
C GLY A 21 90.00 -4.42 69.35
N GLN A 22 91.11 -5.07 68.97
CA GLN A 22 91.61 -5.01 67.57
C GLN A 22 90.71 -5.77 66.58
N VAL A 23 89.65 -6.43 67.05
CA VAL A 23 88.76 -7.26 66.21
C VAL A 23 87.64 -6.43 65.54
N THR A 24 87.24 -5.27 66.08
CA THR A 24 86.11 -4.50 65.52
C THR A 24 86.49 -3.51 64.42
N VAL A 25 87.67 -2.90 64.46
CA VAL A 25 88.14 -1.98 63.38
C VAL A 25 88.68 -2.77 62.18
N LEU A 26 89.31 -3.93 62.41
CA LEU A 26 89.74 -4.81 61.33
C LEU A 26 88.54 -5.47 60.63
N ALA A 27 87.48 -5.85 61.37
CA ALA A 27 86.25 -6.37 60.77
C ALA A 27 85.52 -5.32 59.92
N LEU A 28 85.45 -4.04 60.35
CA LEU A 28 84.84 -2.97 59.54
C LEU A 28 85.68 -2.57 58.31
N LEU A 29 87.02 -2.65 58.37
CA LEU A 29 87.90 -2.45 57.21
C LEU A 29 87.92 -3.67 56.26
N ILE A 30 87.75 -4.89 56.78
CA ILE A 30 87.58 -6.10 55.96
C ILE A 30 86.21 -6.11 55.29
N ILE A 31 85.15 -5.67 55.98
CA ILE A 31 83.81 -5.53 55.37
C ILE A 31 83.79 -4.40 54.32
N ALA A 32 84.45 -3.26 54.56
CA ALA A 32 84.55 -2.17 53.57
C ALA A 32 85.46 -2.51 52.37
N SER A 33 86.53 -3.28 52.57
CA SER A 33 87.38 -3.78 51.48
C SER A 33 86.77 -4.95 50.71
N MET A 34 85.97 -5.81 51.35
CA MET A 34 85.14 -6.81 50.67
C MET A 34 84.00 -6.17 49.86
N PHE A 35 83.41 -5.07 50.34
CA PHE A 35 82.44 -4.28 49.56
C PHE A 35 83.09 -3.56 48.35
N LEU A 36 84.30 -3.00 48.52
CA LEU A 36 85.02 -2.32 47.43
C LEU A 36 85.63 -3.29 46.40
N ALA A 37 86.17 -4.43 46.84
CA ALA A 37 86.68 -5.49 45.97
C ALA A 37 85.54 -6.21 45.23
N GLY A 38 84.40 -6.41 45.90
CA GLY A 38 83.24 -7.03 45.25
C GLY A 38 82.58 -6.15 44.18
N CYS A 39 82.63 -4.83 44.35
CA CYS A 39 82.24 -3.87 43.32
C CYS A 39 83.17 -3.84 42.09
N SER A 40 84.44 -4.27 42.20
CA SER A 40 85.33 -4.34 41.02
C SER A 40 85.11 -5.61 40.22
N LYS A 41 85.01 -6.76 40.88
CA LYS A 41 84.76 -8.05 40.21
C LYS A 41 83.40 -8.12 39.51
N SER A 42 82.36 -7.55 40.12
CA SER A 42 81.03 -7.44 39.48
C SER A 42 81.11 -6.76 38.11
N LYS A 43 81.86 -5.65 38.05
CA LYS A 43 82.06 -4.86 36.82
C LYS A 43 82.89 -5.62 35.79
N ASP A 44 83.88 -6.39 36.22
CA ASP A 44 84.71 -7.21 35.33
C ASP A 44 83.88 -8.32 34.65
N TYR A 45 83.07 -9.06 35.42
CA TYR A 45 82.18 -10.07 34.84
C TYR A 45 81.10 -9.47 33.92
N LEU A 46 80.50 -8.34 34.30
CA LEU A 46 79.52 -7.66 33.45
C LEU A 46 80.17 -7.13 32.16
N LYS A 47 81.44 -6.69 32.22
CA LYS A 47 82.20 -6.28 31.03
C LYS A 47 82.49 -7.48 30.12
N GLU A 48 82.97 -8.59 30.66
CA GLU A 48 83.17 -9.82 29.88
C GLU A 48 81.88 -10.34 29.26
N PHE A 49 80.77 -10.25 30.00
CA PHE A 49 79.44 -10.60 29.51
C PHE A 49 79.02 -9.73 28.32
N ASN A 50 79.18 -8.41 28.44
CA ASN A 50 78.91 -7.48 27.34
C ASN A 50 79.79 -7.77 26.12
N THR A 51 81.09 -8.04 26.28
CA THR A 51 81.96 -8.45 25.17
C THR A 51 81.44 -9.73 24.50
N ALA A 52 80.97 -10.71 25.28
CA ALA A 52 80.40 -11.93 24.71
C ALA A 52 79.09 -11.67 23.95
N LEU A 53 78.24 -10.74 24.39
CA LEU A 53 77.04 -10.33 23.65
C LEU A 53 77.39 -9.60 22.34
N GLU A 54 78.35 -8.66 22.38
CA GLU A 54 78.80 -7.90 21.21
C GLU A 54 79.34 -8.83 20.10
N GLU A 55 80.04 -9.89 20.51
CA GLU A 55 80.60 -10.90 19.61
C GLU A 55 79.60 -12.03 19.27
N ASN A 56 78.34 -11.89 19.68
CA ASN A 56 77.26 -12.88 19.49
C ASN A 56 77.58 -14.28 20.06
N ARG A 57 78.38 -14.35 21.13
CA ARG A 57 78.77 -15.59 21.84
C ARG A 57 77.83 -15.86 23.03
N LEU A 58 76.54 -16.07 22.76
CA LEU A 58 75.49 -16.18 23.77
C LEU A 58 75.70 -17.33 24.78
N ILE A 59 76.26 -18.46 24.34
CA ILE A 59 76.63 -19.57 25.23
C ILE A 59 77.74 -19.15 26.21
N ASP A 60 78.73 -18.38 25.75
CA ASP A 60 79.81 -17.88 26.59
C ASP A 60 79.30 -16.80 27.54
N ALA A 61 78.39 -15.92 27.09
CA ALA A 61 77.70 -14.97 27.95
C ALA A 61 76.98 -15.69 29.11
N ASN A 62 76.24 -16.77 28.83
CA ASN A 62 75.63 -17.58 29.88
C ASN A 62 76.68 -18.22 30.83
N LYS A 63 77.81 -18.73 30.31
CA LYS A 63 78.88 -19.25 31.19
C LYS A 63 79.46 -18.16 32.09
N ILE A 64 79.64 -16.94 31.59
CA ILE A 64 80.14 -15.79 32.35
C ILE A 64 79.15 -15.41 33.45
N PHE A 65 77.85 -15.37 33.14
CA PHE A 65 76.80 -15.14 34.14
C PHE A 65 76.80 -16.19 35.25
N VAL A 66 76.89 -17.49 34.90
CA VAL A 66 76.96 -18.59 35.89
C VAL A 66 78.22 -18.47 36.76
N LYS A 67 79.37 -18.10 36.18
CA LYS A 67 80.60 -17.85 36.95
C LYS A 67 80.41 -16.70 37.93
N ALA A 68 79.85 -15.58 37.47
CA ALA A 68 79.58 -14.42 38.30
C ALA A 68 78.67 -14.80 39.48
N LYS A 69 77.57 -15.51 39.23
CA LYS A 69 76.61 -15.91 40.27
C LYS A 69 77.20 -16.86 41.33
N ASN A 70 78.17 -17.69 40.94
CA ASN A 70 78.83 -18.63 41.84
C ASN A 70 80.08 -18.04 42.54
N ASP A 71 80.52 -16.83 42.17
CA ASP A 71 81.61 -16.12 42.82
C ASP A 71 81.07 -15.27 43.99
N PRO A 72 81.39 -15.63 45.26
CA PRO A 72 80.88 -14.93 46.45
C PRO A 72 81.29 -13.46 46.52
N GLU A 73 82.35 -13.08 45.82
CA GLU A 73 82.83 -11.71 45.80
C GLU A 73 82.19 -10.89 44.66
N SER A 74 81.50 -11.50 43.69
CA SER A 74 81.00 -10.73 42.53
C SER A 74 79.76 -9.88 42.81
N ASN A 75 78.96 -10.22 43.83
CA ASN A 75 77.65 -9.63 44.08
C ASN A 75 76.78 -9.47 42.81
N ALA A 76 76.81 -10.47 41.90
CA ALA A 76 76.10 -10.41 40.62
C ALA A 76 74.59 -10.16 40.80
N ASN A 77 74.08 -9.10 40.15
CA ASN A 77 72.67 -8.72 40.15
C ASN A 77 72.01 -9.10 38.80
N ASN A 78 70.91 -9.86 38.83
CA ASN A 78 70.17 -10.26 37.64
C ASN A 78 69.73 -9.07 36.77
N GLU A 79 69.38 -7.93 37.39
CA GLU A 79 68.90 -6.75 36.66
C GLU A 79 69.97 -6.15 35.74
N ASP A 80 71.25 -6.15 36.16
CA ASP A 80 72.35 -5.59 35.37
C ASP A 80 72.60 -6.42 34.10
N TYR A 81 72.54 -7.75 34.22
CA TYR A 81 72.70 -8.67 33.09
C TYR A 81 71.48 -8.66 32.17
N LEU A 82 70.27 -8.47 32.72
CA LEU A 82 69.06 -8.27 31.91
C LEU A 82 69.13 -6.96 31.13
N ALA A 83 69.57 -5.87 31.77
CA ALA A 83 69.76 -4.57 31.14
C ALA A 83 70.82 -4.62 30.02
N ALA A 84 71.88 -5.42 30.18
CA ALA A 84 72.89 -5.65 29.15
C ALA A 84 72.34 -6.34 27.89
N VAL A 85 71.39 -7.28 28.05
CA VAL A 85 70.78 -8.01 26.92
C VAL A 85 69.68 -7.20 26.22
N LYS A 86 68.98 -6.32 26.96
CA LYS A 86 67.82 -5.59 26.44
C LYS A 86 68.06 -4.87 25.09
N PRO A 87 69.18 -4.15 24.84
CA PRO A 87 69.43 -3.50 23.55
C PRO A 87 69.48 -4.47 22.37
N TYR A 88 69.91 -5.71 22.60
CA TYR A 88 69.96 -6.73 21.57
C TYR A 88 68.57 -7.30 21.28
N LEU A 89 67.76 -7.53 22.31
CA LEU A 89 66.35 -7.92 22.13
C LEU A 89 65.55 -6.80 21.44
N ASP A 90 65.77 -5.53 21.82
CA ASP A 90 65.21 -4.35 21.16
C ASP A 90 65.56 -4.32 19.67
N LYS A 91 66.79 -4.71 19.33
CA LYS A 91 67.25 -4.79 17.94
C LYS A 91 66.54 -5.90 17.15
N VAL A 92 66.25 -7.06 17.75
CA VAL A 92 65.50 -8.14 17.07
C VAL A 92 64.10 -7.65 16.69
N ILE A 93 63.38 -7.02 17.61
CA ILE A 93 62.06 -6.44 17.32
C ILE A 93 62.15 -5.35 16.26
N SER A 94 63.12 -4.45 16.38
CA SER A 94 63.31 -3.36 15.40
C SER A 94 63.59 -3.91 14.00
N ASN A 95 64.43 -4.94 13.89
CA ASN A 95 64.73 -5.62 12.63
C ASN A 95 63.48 -6.31 12.06
N TYR A 96 62.67 -6.96 12.89
CA TYR A 96 61.43 -7.57 12.44
C TYR A 96 60.42 -6.51 11.95
N LYS A 97 60.19 -5.44 12.71
CA LYS A 97 59.28 -4.33 12.34
C LYS A 97 59.72 -3.55 11.09
N SER A 98 60.99 -3.64 10.72
CA SER A 98 61.54 -3.02 9.51
C SER A 98 61.71 -4.00 8.34
N ASP A 99 61.16 -5.22 8.46
CA ASP A 99 61.28 -6.31 7.49
C ASP A 99 62.72 -6.74 7.18
N ALA A 100 63.69 -6.40 8.04
CA ALA A 100 65.08 -6.82 7.88
C ALA A 100 65.27 -8.32 8.17
N ILE A 101 64.40 -8.89 9.02
CA ILE A 101 64.32 -10.33 9.32
C ILE A 101 62.85 -10.77 9.30
N ASN A 102 62.60 -12.03 8.94
CA ASN A 102 61.25 -12.61 8.95
C ASN A 102 60.86 -13.15 10.34
N TYR A 103 59.58 -13.55 10.49
CA TYR A 103 59.03 -14.07 11.75
C TYR A 103 59.86 -15.23 12.33
N ASP A 104 60.11 -16.27 11.51
CA ASP A 104 60.84 -17.46 11.96
C ASP A 104 62.25 -17.12 12.45
N LEU A 105 62.96 -16.26 11.72
CA LEU A 105 64.29 -15.81 12.11
C LEU A 105 64.26 -14.98 13.39
N ALA A 106 63.27 -14.09 13.55
CA ALA A 106 63.13 -13.29 14.76
C ALA A 106 62.83 -14.16 15.99
N MET A 107 62.00 -15.19 15.85
CA MET A 107 61.74 -16.18 16.90
C MET A 107 63.00 -16.96 17.28
N VAL A 108 63.78 -17.41 16.28
CA VAL A 108 65.05 -18.11 16.48
C VAL A 108 66.08 -17.22 17.17
N GLU A 109 66.19 -15.94 16.76
CA GLU A 109 67.10 -14.98 17.39
C GLU A 109 66.73 -14.74 18.87
N LEU A 110 65.44 -14.66 19.19
CA LEU A 110 64.96 -14.58 20.57
C LEU A 110 65.22 -15.88 21.36
N ASP A 111 65.01 -17.05 20.76
CA ASP A 111 65.24 -18.36 21.39
C ASP A 111 66.71 -18.61 21.73
N ASN A 112 67.64 -18.03 20.97
CA ASN A 112 69.08 -18.16 21.25
C ASN A 112 69.47 -17.61 22.63
N TYR A 113 68.73 -16.64 23.18
CA TYR A 113 68.94 -16.12 24.53
C TYR A 113 68.48 -17.09 25.64
N LEU A 114 67.75 -18.15 25.29
CA LEU A 114 67.23 -19.17 26.21
C LEU A 114 68.11 -20.44 26.28
N LEU A 115 69.19 -20.54 25.49
CA LEU A 115 70.04 -21.72 25.37
C LEU A 115 70.84 -22.08 26.66
N GLY A 116 70.83 -21.23 27.68
CA GLY A 116 71.59 -21.42 28.93
C GLY A 116 70.71 -21.58 30.17
N LYS A 117 70.92 -22.63 30.98
CA LYS A 117 70.01 -23.01 32.09
C LYS A 117 69.79 -21.93 33.15
N GLU A 118 70.81 -21.19 33.56
CA GLU A 118 70.67 -20.21 34.66
C GLU A 118 70.30 -18.82 34.16
N PHE A 119 70.89 -18.35 33.06
CA PHE A 119 70.56 -17.03 32.51
C PHE A 119 69.19 -17.03 31.82
N SER A 120 68.74 -18.15 31.24
CA SER A 120 67.41 -18.24 30.63
C SER A 120 66.29 -17.92 31.63
N VAL A 121 66.44 -18.32 32.90
CA VAL A 121 65.48 -18.00 33.96
C VAL A 121 65.35 -16.48 34.15
N VAL A 122 66.46 -15.74 34.02
CA VAL A 122 66.49 -14.28 34.18
C VAL A 122 65.85 -13.57 32.98
N VAL A 123 66.12 -14.04 31.77
CA VAL A 123 65.69 -13.35 30.53
C VAL A 123 64.34 -13.85 29.98
N SER A 124 63.84 -14.99 30.46
CA SER A 124 62.67 -15.69 29.89
C SER A 124 61.42 -14.83 29.79
N GLU A 125 61.04 -14.13 30.86
CA GLU A 125 59.84 -13.27 30.83
C GLU A 125 59.96 -12.17 29.78
N THR A 126 61.13 -11.53 29.70
CA THR A 126 61.42 -10.50 28.68
C THR A 126 61.36 -11.10 27.29
N VAL A 127 62.04 -12.23 27.03
CA VAL A 127 61.99 -12.89 25.71
C VAL A 127 60.56 -13.26 25.31
N GLU A 128 59.77 -13.83 26.22
CA GLU A 128 58.39 -14.20 25.93
C GLU A 128 57.49 -12.97 25.66
N ASN A 129 57.74 -11.85 26.34
CA ASN A 129 57.05 -10.59 26.03
C ASN A 129 57.42 -10.08 24.62
N TYR A 130 58.69 -10.19 24.22
CA TYR A 130 59.13 -9.80 22.88
C TYR A 130 58.54 -10.72 21.80
N LYS A 131 58.46 -12.03 22.05
CA LYS A 131 57.80 -12.98 21.15
C LYS A 131 56.31 -12.68 20.97
N LYS A 132 55.61 -12.34 22.06
CA LYS A 132 54.21 -11.91 22.00
C LYS A 132 54.05 -10.64 21.18
N GLU A 133 54.95 -9.68 21.34
CA GLU A 133 54.92 -8.43 20.56
C GLU A 133 55.10 -8.73 19.06
N ILE A 134 56.11 -9.51 18.68
CA ILE A 134 56.33 -9.92 17.29
C ILE A 134 55.11 -10.67 16.73
N SER A 135 54.55 -11.61 17.49
CA SER A 135 53.37 -12.37 17.04
C SER A 135 52.13 -11.50 16.87
N THR A 136 51.98 -10.45 17.69
CA THR A 136 50.90 -9.46 17.56
C THR A 136 51.09 -8.62 16.30
N VAL A 137 52.32 -8.15 16.04
CA VAL A 137 52.65 -7.40 14.83
C VAL A 137 52.42 -8.26 13.57
N ASP A 138 52.84 -9.53 13.59
CA ASP A 138 52.63 -10.47 12.48
C ASP A 138 51.14 -10.68 12.19
N THR A 139 50.35 -10.93 13.24
CA THR A 139 48.90 -11.11 13.14
C THR A 139 48.24 -9.86 12.55
N ASN A 140 48.61 -8.67 13.04
CA ASN A 140 48.06 -7.42 12.52
C ASN A 140 48.44 -7.20 11.04
N ALA A 141 49.67 -7.55 10.63
CA ALA A 141 50.07 -7.46 9.23
C ALA A 141 49.25 -8.40 8.32
N GLN A 142 48.96 -9.62 8.77
CA GLN A 142 48.09 -10.55 8.04
C GLN A 142 46.64 -10.05 7.96
N LEU A 143 46.09 -9.54 9.07
CA LEU A 143 44.76 -8.95 9.12
C LEU A 143 44.67 -7.73 8.18
N GLN A 144 45.71 -6.89 8.14
CA GLN A 144 45.80 -5.72 7.26
C GLN A 144 45.74 -6.15 5.79
N ALA A 145 46.54 -7.15 5.40
CA ALA A 145 46.55 -7.68 4.04
C ALA A 145 45.18 -8.26 3.62
N ASN A 146 44.50 -8.95 4.53
CA ASN A 146 43.13 -9.43 4.30
C ASN A 146 42.14 -8.28 4.14
N ALA A 147 42.19 -7.27 5.01
CA ALA A 147 41.32 -6.11 4.95
C ALA A 147 41.43 -5.38 3.60
N GLU A 148 42.66 -5.18 3.13
CA GLU A 148 42.94 -4.55 1.84
C GLU A 148 42.47 -5.40 0.66
N THR A 149 42.64 -6.73 0.73
CA THR A 149 42.17 -7.65 -0.31
C THR A 149 40.65 -7.60 -0.44
N PHE A 150 39.92 -7.65 0.67
CA PHE A 150 38.46 -7.55 0.65
C PHE A 150 37.96 -6.17 0.18
N SER A 151 38.68 -5.10 0.52
CA SER A 151 38.39 -3.75 0.00
C SER A 151 38.53 -3.68 -1.52
N LYS A 152 39.59 -4.28 -2.08
CA LYS A 152 39.85 -4.32 -3.53
C LYS A 152 38.79 -5.07 -4.32
N VAL A 153 38.20 -6.13 -3.76
CA VAL A 153 37.12 -6.90 -4.41
C VAL A 153 35.72 -6.34 -4.13
N GLY A 154 35.61 -5.24 -3.38
CA GLY A 154 34.36 -4.57 -3.07
C GLY A 154 33.56 -5.19 -1.92
N ASP A 155 34.12 -6.17 -1.20
CA ASP A 155 33.49 -6.73 0.01
C ASP A 155 33.89 -5.90 1.23
N TYR A 156 33.33 -4.68 1.29
CA TYR A 156 33.69 -3.70 2.30
C TYR A 156 33.28 -4.13 3.72
N LEU A 157 32.22 -4.93 3.90
CA LEU A 157 31.81 -5.42 5.21
C LEU A 157 32.85 -6.37 5.81
N ARG A 158 33.42 -7.27 5.00
CA ARG A 158 34.55 -8.11 5.46
C ARG A 158 35.78 -7.28 5.74
N SER A 159 36.08 -6.31 4.88
CA SER A 159 37.20 -5.38 5.07
C SER A 159 37.12 -4.63 6.41
N ILE A 160 35.95 -4.05 6.71
CA ILE A 160 35.68 -3.35 7.99
C ILE A 160 35.92 -4.28 9.18
N ARG A 161 35.42 -5.51 9.13
CA ARG A 161 35.62 -6.49 10.21
C ARG A 161 37.10 -6.81 10.48
N TYR A 162 37.93 -6.95 9.45
CA TYR A 162 39.36 -7.19 9.65
C TYR A 162 40.06 -5.98 10.27
N TYR A 163 39.71 -4.76 9.86
CA TYR A 163 40.23 -3.56 10.52
C TYR A 163 39.78 -3.44 11.97
N GLU A 164 38.54 -3.82 12.29
CA GLU A 164 38.06 -3.87 13.67
C GLU A 164 38.82 -4.88 14.54
N GLU A 165 39.24 -5.99 13.96
CA GLU A 165 40.04 -7.00 14.66
C GLU A 165 41.45 -6.47 14.99
N ILE A 166 42.08 -5.72 14.08
CA ILE A 166 43.34 -5.02 14.35
C ILE A 166 43.14 -4.01 15.48
N LEU A 167 42.13 -3.15 15.37
CA LEU A 167 41.83 -2.08 16.34
C LEU A 167 41.43 -2.60 17.73
N LYS A 168 40.99 -3.86 17.84
CA LYS A 168 40.74 -4.51 19.13
C LYS A 168 42.04 -4.80 19.89
N ASN A 169 43.10 -5.16 19.17
CA ASN A 169 44.41 -5.50 19.73
C ASN A 169 45.34 -4.28 19.80
N ASP A 170 45.19 -3.35 18.86
CA ASP A 170 45.96 -2.12 18.71
C ASP A 170 45.03 -0.93 18.39
N PRO A 171 44.38 -0.35 19.41
CA PRO A 171 43.41 0.73 19.23
C PRO A 171 43.98 2.02 18.61
N GLU A 172 45.29 2.22 18.67
CA GLU A 172 45.99 3.39 18.13
C GLU A 172 46.52 3.16 16.71
N ASN A 173 46.20 2.01 16.09
CA ASN A 173 46.63 1.69 14.73
C ASN A 173 46.02 2.66 13.69
N GLU A 174 46.77 3.69 13.31
CA GLU A 174 46.32 4.72 12.36
C GLU A 174 45.94 4.13 11.00
N GLN A 175 46.71 3.17 10.50
CA GLN A 175 46.48 2.54 9.20
C GLN A 175 45.16 1.76 9.19
N ALA A 176 44.87 0.98 10.24
CA ALA A 176 43.61 0.26 10.36
C ALA A 176 42.42 1.20 10.57
N SER A 177 42.59 2.27 11.34
CA SER A 177 41.55 3.29 11.53
C SER A 177 41.18 3.99 10.22
N GLN A 178 42.19 4.44 9.46
CA GLN A 178 41.99 5.05 8.14
C GLN A 178 41.39 4.06 7.15
N GLY A 179 41.88 2.81 7.14
CA GLY A 179 41.36 1.74 6.29
C GLY A 179 39.90 1.42 6.56
N LYS A 180 39.50 1.32 7.84
CA LYS A 180 38.10 1.13 8.25
C LYS A 180 37.22 2.28 7.75
N SER A 181 37.66 3.52 7.94
CA SER A 181 36.92 4.71 7.50
C SER A 181 36.73 4.76 5.98
N ALA A 182 37.77 4.43 5.21
CA ALA A 182 37.71 4.35 3.75
C ALA A 182 36.75 3.24 3.28
N ALA A 183 36.82 2.05 3.87
CA ALA A 183 35.93 0.94 3.55
C ALA A 183 34.46 1.26 3.90
N ALA A 184 34.21 1.88 5.06
CA ALA A 184 32.88 2.33 5.46
C ALA A 184 32.30 3.39 4.51
N THR A 185 33.13 4.33 4.05
CA THR A 185 32.73 5.34 3.05
C THR A 185 32.37 4.69 1.72
N ALA A 186 33.20 3.76 1.22
CA ALA A 186 32.95 3.06 -0.03
C ALA A 186 31.68 2.19 0.03
N TYR A 187 31.49 1.46 1.13
CA TYR A 187 30.26 0.72 1.42
C TYR A 187 29.03 1.62 1.38
N THR A 188 29.07 2.73 2.11
CA THR A 188 27.96 3.68 2.22
C THR A 188 27.60 4.28 0.86
N ASN A 189 28.59 4.67 0.06
CA ASN A 189 28.36 5.17 -1.29
C ASN A 189 27.69 4.13 -2.21
N GLY A 190 28.11 2.86 -2.11
CA GLY A 190 27.47 1.76 -2.83
C GLY A 190 26.00 1.56 -2.43
N VAL A 191 25.73 1.58 -1.11
CA VAL A 191 24.35 1.47 -0.60
C VAL A 191 23.50 2.66 -1.02
N ILE A 192 24.02 3.89 -0.94
CA ILE A 192 23.33 5.11 -1.41
C ILE A 192 22.94 4.99 -2.88
N ALA A 193 23.87 4.57 -3.74
CA ALA A 193 23.61 4.40 -5.17
C ALA A 193 22.52 3.35 -5.42
N LYS A 194 22.62 2.19 -4.74
CA LYS A 194 21.63 1.11 -4.86
C LYS A 194 20.26 1.53 -4.32
N THR A 195 20.23 2.25 -3.20
CA THR A 195 19.01 2.80 -2.60
C THR A 195 18.28 3.74 -3.56
N LYS A 196 19.01 4.67 -4.19
CA LYS A 196 18.46 5.56 -5.22
C LYS A 196 17.90 4.76 -6.41
N GLN A 197 18.60 3.71 -6.84
CA GLN A 197 18.12 2.82 -7.90
C GLN A 197 16.78 2.15 -7.53
N GLU A 198 16.67 1.58 -6.32
CA GLU A 198 15.45 0.91 -5.87
C GLU A 198 14.26 1.87 -5.71
N ILE A 199 14.49 3.08 -5.19
CA ILE A 199 13.45 4.12 -5.11
C ILE A 199 12.93 4.45 -6.51
N ASN A 200 13.83 4.69 -7.47
CA ASN A 200 13.47 5.03 -8.85
C ASN A 200 12.79 3.87 -9.59
N ALA A 201 13.13 2.62 -9.26
CA ALA A 201 12.51 1.42 -9.81
C ALA A 201 11.13 1.12 -9.22
N GLY A 202 10.67 1.89 -8.22
CA GLY A 202 9.37 1.68 -7.59
C GLY A 202 9.38 0.63 -6.47
N TYR A 203 10.55 0.32 -5.92
CA TYR A 203 10.76 -0.59 -4.79
C TYR A 203 11.24 0.16 -3.51
N PRO A 204 10.50 1.17 -3.02
CA PRO A 204 10.94 1.97 -1.86
C PRO A 204 11.04 1.16 -0.56
N ALA A 205 10.30 0.05 -0.40
CA ALA A 205 10.44 -0.83 0.75
C ALA A 205 11.81 -1.55 0.77
N THR A 206 12.28 -2.00 -0.39
CA THR A 206 13.63 -2.59 -0.54
C THR A 206 14.70 -1.56 -0.23
N ALA A 207 14.52 -0.31 -0.67
CA ALA A 207 15.41 0.80 -0.31
C ALA A 207 15.50 1.03 1.20
N ILE A 208 14.40 0.93 1.95
CA ILE A 208 14.43 1.06 3.42
C ILE A 208 15.27 -0.05 4.06
N VAL A 209 15.13 -1.31 3.61
CA VAL A 209 15.94 -2.44 4.12
C VAL A 209 17.43 -2.20 3.88
N LEU A 210 17.82 -1.70 2.71
CA LEU A 210 19.22 -1.36 2.42
C LEU A 210 19.76 -0.27 3.34
N ILE A 211 18.94 0.76 3.62
CA ILE A 211 19.30 1.84 4.55
C ILE A 211 19.46 1.30 5.98
N GLU A 212 18.57 0.42 6.43
CA GLU A 212 18.65 -0.20 7.76
C GLU A 212 19.93 -1.00 7.93
N GLN A 213 20.30 -1.82 6.93
CA GLN A 213 21.57 -2.55 6.92
C GLN A 213 22.79 -1.63 6.90
N ALA A 214 22.72 -0.47 6.23
CA ALA A 214 23.83 0.48 6.23
C ALA A 214 23.98 1.22 7.57
N ASN A 215 22.87 1.52 8.26
CA ASN A 215 22.90 2.20 9.55
C ASN A 215 23.54 1.37 10.66
N GLU A 216 23.59 0.04 10.54
CA GLU A 216 24.34 -0.83 11.47
C GLU A 216 25.86 -0.60 11.40
N VAL A 217 26.36 -0.11 10.26
CA VAL A 217 27.79 0.08 10.00
C VAL A 217 28.20 1.54 10.11
N VAL A 218 27.38 2.45 9.56
CA VAL A 218 27.63 3.89 9.55
C VAL A 218 26.38 4.60 10.10
N PRO A 219 26.25 4.66 11.44
CA PRO A 219 25.10 5.32 12.05
C PRO A 219 25.09 6.81 11.72
N GLU A 220 23.90 7.41 11.77
CA GLU A 220 23.68 8.85 11.65
C GLU A 220 24.06 9.49 10.30
N ASN A 221 24.21 8.72 9.22
CA ASN A 221 24.45 9.28 7.88
C ASN A 221 23.25 10.11 7.38
N GLU A 222 23.47 11.41 7.16
CA GLU A 222 22.43 12.36 6.74
C GLU A 222 21.84 12.07 5.35
N GLU A 223 22.64 11.57 4.41
CA GLU A 223 22.13 11.22 3.07
C GLU A 223 21.20 10.00 3.14
N LEU A 224 21.54 8.98 3.93
CA LEU A 224 20.68 7.83 4.18
C LEU A 224 19.37 8.23 4.88
N LYS A 225 19.42 9.15 5.86
CA LYS A 225 18.20 9.71 6.50
C LYS A 225 17.30 10.40 5.47
N ASN A 226 17.86 11.21 4.59
CA ASN A 226 17.12 11.89 3.54
C ASN A 226 16.50 10.91 2.54
N LEU A 227 17.24 9.87 2.13
CA LEU A 227 16.72 8.82 1.25
C LEU A 227 15.62 7.99 1.91
N ARG A 228 15.72 7.73 3.22
CA ARG A 228 14.66 7.05 3.98
C ARG A 228 13.35 7.83 3.90
N LYS A 229 13.40 9.14 4.15
CA LYS A 229 12.23 10.01 4.02
C LYS A 229 11.63 9.98 2.61
N GLN A 230 12.47 10.05 1.58
CA GLN A 230 12.00 9.93 0.18
C GLN A 230 11.31 8.59 -0.09
N ALA A 231 11.85 7.48 0.43
CA ALA A 231 11.23 6.16 0.29
C ALA A 231 9.89 6.08 1.04
N GLU A 232 9.81 6.62 2.26
CA GLU A 232 8.57 6.70 3.05
C GLU A 232 7.49 7.53 2.34
N ASP A 233 7.87 8.68 1.78
CA ASP A 233 6.97 9.54 0.99
C ASP A 233 6.45 8.80 -0.25
N LYS A 234 7.31 8.06 -0.97
CA LYS A 234 6.90 7.23 -2.11
C LYS A 234 5.93 6.11 -1.73
N ILE A 235 6.13 5.47 -0.58
CA ILE A 235 5.19 4.47 -0.05
C ILE A 235 3.84 5.12 0.26
N LYS A 236 3.84 6.29 0.90
CA LYS A 236 2.64 7.04 1.23
C LYS A 236 1.87 7.49 -0.03
N GLU A 237 2.56 8.03 -1.03
CA GLU A 237 2.01 8.39 -2.34
C GLU A 237 1.30 7.18 -2.98
N ARG A 238 1.97 6.03 -3.04
CA ARG A 238 1.40 4.81 -3.62
C ARG A 238 0.18 4.32 -2.85
N LYS A 239 0.21 4.36 -1.51
CA LYS A 239 -0.92 4.00 -0.67
C LYS A 239 -2.13 4.90 -0.94
N ASN A 240 -1.92 6.21 -1.04
CA ASN A 240 -2.98 7.18 -1.35
C ASN A 240 -3.55 6.95 -2.75
N ALA A 241 -2.71 6.68 -3.76
CA ALA A 241 -3.16 6.37 -5.11
C ALA A 241 -4.04 5.10 -5.15
N ILE A 242 -3.60 4.03 -4.48
CA ILE A 242 -4.38 2.79 -4.36
C ILE A 242 -5.72 3.06 -3.65
N GLN A 243 -5.69 3.84 -2.56
CA GLN A 243 -6.91 4.20 -1.84
C GLN A 243 -7.89 4.97 -2.74
N LYS A 244 -7.40 5.92 -3.55
CA LYS A 244 -8.24 6.65 -4.51
C LYS A 244 -8.91 5.70 -5.52
N VAL A 245 -8.15 4.75 -6.07
CA VAL A 245 -8.69 3.75 -7.02
C VAL A 245 -9.74 2.85 -6.36
N ILE A 246 -9.50 2.37 -5.14
CA ILE A 246 -10.47 1.54 -4.41
C ILE A 246 -11.76 2.31 -4.16
N ILE A 247 -11.66 3.57 -3.71
CA ILE A 247 -12.82 4.43 -3.46
C ILE A 247 -13.62 4.61 -4.75
N LYS A 248 -12.94 5.00 -5.85
CA LYS A 248 -13.57 5.21 -7.14
C LYS A 248 -14.31 3.95 -7.61
N ASN A 249 -13.64 2.80 -7.63
CA ASN A 249 -14.26 1.53 -8.06
C ASN A 249 -15.47 1.13 -7.20
N THR A 250 -15.39 1.38 -5.89
CA THR A 250 -16.49 1.10 -4.96
C THR A 250 -17.70 1.98 -5.29
N ILE A 251 -17.48 3.28 -5.53
CA ILE A 251 -18.56 4.22 -5.88
C ILE A 251 -19.15 3.88 -7.25
N ASP A 252 -18.31 3.67 -8.26
CA ASP A 252 -18.75 3.26 -9.59
C ASP A 252 -19.60 1.99 -9.54
N SER A 253 -19.24 1.02 -8.67
CA SER A 253 -20.04 -0.20 -8.46
C SER A 253 -21.41 0.08 -7.83
N TYR A 254 -21.51 0.98 -6.85
CA TYR A 254 -22.81 1.36 -6.29
C TYR A 254 -23.68 2.08 -7.32
N LEU A 255 -23.08 3.00 -8.08
CA LEU A 255 -23.79 3.79 -9.09
C LEU A 255 -24.28 2.91 -10.25
N TYR A 256 -23.47 1.97 -10.73
CA TYR A 256 -23.86 1.03 -11.78
C TYR A 256 -25.09 0.19 -11.42
N ASN A 257 -25.23 -0.17 -10.13
CA ASN A 257 -26.36 -0.95 -9.63
C ASN A 257 -27.51 -0.09 -9.10
N ALA A 258 -27.51 1.22 -9.36
CA ALA A 258 -28.50 2.19 -8.83
C ALA A 258 -28.63 2.17 -7.28
N ASN A 259 -27.60 1.74 -6.56
CA ASN A 259 -27.58 1.70 -5.09
C ASN A 259 -27.19 3.08 -4.50
N PHE A 260 -27.94 4.12 -4.84
CA PHE A 260 -27.60 5.51 -4.49
C PHE A 260 -27.45 5.76 -2.99
N LYS A 261 -28.29 5.13 -2.16
CA LYS A 261 -28.20 5.24 -0.70
C LYS A 261 -26.88 4.69 -0.15
N GLN A 262 -26.40 3.56 -0.68
CA GLN A 262 -25.11 3.00 -0.27
C GLN A 262 -23.94 3.89 -0.71
N ALA A 263 -24.04 4.50 -1.90
CA ALA A 263 -23.06 5.48 -2.35
C ALA A 263 -23.01 6.72 -1.45
N GLU A 264 -24.17 7.25 -1.04
CA GLU A 264 -24.27 8.37 -0.09
C GLU A 264 -23.67 8.05 1.27
N GLU A 265 -24.04 6.90 1.86
CA GLU A 265 -23.51 6.44 3.14
C GLU A 265 -21.99 6.23 3.07
N PHE A 266 -21.49 5.67 1.96
CA PHE A 266 -20.07 5.48 1.74
C PHE A 266 -19.33 6.83 1.63
N ILE A 267 -19.82 7.77 0.81
CA ILE A 267 -19.26 9.12 0.69
C ILE A 267 -19.26 9.86 2.03
N ALA A 268 -20.35 9.79 2.79
CA ALA A 268 -20.43 10.38 4.13
C ALA A 268 -19.37 9.77 5.07
N SER A 269 -19.15 8.46 5.00
CA SER A 269 -18.11 7.77 5.77
C SER A 269 -16.70 8.23 5.41
N LEU A 270 -16.44 8.53 4.13
CA LEU A 270 -15.15 9.05 3.65
C LEU A 270 -14.94 10.50 4.14
N LYS A 271 -15.98 11.32 4.06
CA LYS A 271 -15.98 12.70 4.56
C LYS A 271 -15.72 12.76 6.07
N ALA A 272 -16.33 11.86 6.85
CA ALA A 272 -16.09 11.73 8.28
C ALA A 272 -14.63 11.33 8.61
N LYS A 273 -13.94 10.66 7.69
CA LYS A 273 -12.50 10.34 7.79
C LYS A 273 -11.60 11.50 7.32
N GLY A 274 -12.17 12.66 6.97
CA GLY A 274 -11.43 13.83 6.49
C GLY A 274 -10.87 13.66 5.07
N LEU A 275 -11.42 12.74 4.28
CA LEU A 275 -11.02 12.57 2.88
C LEU A 275 -11.75 13.58 1.99
N GLU A 276 -11.06 13.97 0.92
CA GLU A 276 -11.63 14.82 -0.13
C GLU A 276 -12.61 13.98 -0.96
N VAL A 277 -13.84 14.49 -1.12
CA VAL A 277 -14.96 13.73 -1.71
C VAL A 277 -15.73 14.49 -2.78
N SER A 278 -15.31 15.70 -3.17
CA SER A 278 -16.09 16.56 -4.08
C SER A 278 -16.29 15.94 -5.46
N GLU A 279 -15.26 15.24 -5.96
CA GLU A 279 -15.30 14.46 -7.20
C GLU A 279 -16.41 13.38 -7.14
N TYR A 280 -16.54 12.71 -6.00
CA TYR A 280 -17.49 11.62 -5.82
C TYR A 280 -18.92 12.09 -5.56
N GLU A 281 -19.09 13.18 -4.81
CA GLU A 281 -20.38 13.85 -4.63
C GLU A 281 -20.93 14.30 -5.99
N THR A 282 -20.07 14.89 -6.83
CA THR A 282 -20.45 15.31 -8.20
C THR A 282 -20.87 14.12 -9.05
N ARG A 283 -20.07 13.04 -9.08
CA ARG A 283 -20.39 11.84 -9.87
C ARG A 283 -21.67 11.15 -9.42
N LEU A 284 -21.96 11.15 -8.12
CA LEU A 284 -23.22 10.64 -7.57
C LEU A 284 -24.42 11.43 -8.12
N GLU A 285 -24.37 12.77 -8.05
CA GLU A 285 -25.47 13.62 -8.52
C GLU A 285 -25.67 13.52 -10.05
N GLU A 286 -24.59 13.44 -10.82
CA GLU A 286 -24.66 13.17 -12.26
C GLU A 286 -25.35 11.82 -12.55
N SER A 287 -24.96 10.76 -11.84
CA SER A 287 -25.54 9.43 -12.03
C SER A 287 -27.01 9.36 -11.63
N LYS A 288 -27.43 10.05 -10.56
CA LYS A 288 -28.85 10.21 -10.21
C LYS A 288 -29.63 10.87 -11.34
N LYS A 289 -29.09 11.93 -11.92
CA LYS A 289 -29.72 12.65 -13.05
C LYS A 289 -29.82 11.78 -14.30
N GLU A 290 -28.77 11.03 -14.64
CA GLU A 290 -28.76 10.06 -15.74
C GLU A 290 -29.86 9.01 -15.55
N TYR A 291 -29.96 8.45 -14.34
CA TYR A 291 -31.00 7.48 -13.99
C TYR A 291 -32.42 8.06 -14.12
N ILE A 292 -32.65 9.26 -13.57
CA ILE A 292 -33.94 9.96 -13.66
C ILE A 292 -34.34 10.18 -15.12
N ASN A 293 -33.41 10.66 -15.95
CA ASN A 293 -33.67 10.89 -17.37
C ASN A 293 -33.94 9.58 -18.13
N ALA A 294 -33.24 8.50 -17.80
CA ALA A 294 -33.48 7.18 -18.40
C ALA A 294 -34.90 6.68 -18.08
N ILE A 295 -35.35 6.79 -16.83
CA ILE A 295 -36.73 6.44 -16.44
C ILE A 295 -37.76 7.25 -17.21
N LEU A 296 -37.57 8.58 -17.31
CA LEU A 296 -38.49 9.46 -18.04
C LEU A 296 -38.55 9.12 -19.54
N ASN A 297 -37.39 8.84 -20.16
CA ASN A 297 -37.30 8.46 -21.56
C ASN A 297 -37.93 7.09 -21.84
N ASP A 298 -37.66 6.10 -20.98
CA ASP A 298 -38.25 4.76 -21.09
C ASP A 298 -39.77 4.85 -20.97
N ALA A 299 -40.29 5.60 -19.99
CA ALA A 299 -41.72 5.82 -19.82
C ALA A 299 -42.35 6.50 -21.05
N ALA A 300 -41.70 7.52 -21.62
CA ALA A 300 -42.16 8.16 -22.85
C ALA A 300 -42.15 7.22 -24.07
N SER A 301 -41.13 6.36 -24.19
CA SER A 301 -41.05 5.36 -25.26
C SER A 301 -42.16 4.31 -25.13
N LEU A 302 -42.43 3.84 -23.91
CA LEU A 302 -43.52 2.89 -23.64
C LEU A 302 -44.88 3.50 -23.98
N ALA A 303 -45.13 4.76 -23.57
CA ALA A 303 -46.34 5.49 -23.90
C ALA A 303 -46.54 5.73 -25.41
N GLY A 304 -45.46 5.84 -26.18
CA GLY A 304 -45.49 6.06 -27.63
C GLY A 304 -45.71 4.80 -28.49
N SER A 305 -45.62 3.60 -27.90
CA SER A 305 -45.71 2.31 -28.62
C SER A 305 -47.16 1.85 -28.84
N LEU A 306 -47.94 2.61 -29.61
CA LEU A 306 -49.34 2.30 -29.96
C LEU A 306 -49.49 1.20 -31.04
N SER A 307 -48.69 0.14 -31.02
CA SER A 307 -48.74 -0.91 -32.04
C SER A 307 -49.22 -2.26 -31.49
N GLY A 308 -50.47 -2.61 -31.76
CA GLY A 308 -51.01 -3.96 -31.59
C GLY A 308 -52.18 -4.05 -30.61
N ARG A 309 -53.07 -5.03 -30.85
CA ARG A 309 -54.28 -5.29 -30.05
C ARG A 309 -53.98 -5.20 -28.56
N TRP A 310 -54.75 -4.34 -27.91
CA TRP A 310 -54.73 -3.87 -26.52
C TRP A 310 -54.65 -4.96 -25.44
N GLN A 311 -53.56 -5.72 -25.35
CA GLN A 311 -53.37 -6.66 -24.25
C GLN A 311 -52.84 -6.00 -22.98
N GLU A 312 -52.16 -4.84 -23.07
CA GLU A 312 -51.85 -3.96 -21.93
C GLU A 312 -51.83 -2.49 -22.40
N ASN A 313 -52.43 -1.57 -21.66
CA ASN A 313 -52.46 -0.15 -22.03
C ASN A 313 -51.02 0.42 -21.95
N PRO A 314 -50.45 0.99 -23.03
CA PRO A 314 -49.08 1.54 -23.05
C PRO A 314 -48.84 2.60 -21.98
N TYR A 315 -49.88 3.34 -21.56
CA TYR A 315 -49.81 4.28 -20.45
C TYR A 315 -49.63 3.59 -19.09
N SER A 316 -50.22 2.40 -18.90
CA SER A 316 -50.04 1.62 -17.67
C SER A 316 -48.60 1.11 -17.52
N GLN A 317 -47.95 0.70 -18.63
CA GLN A 317 -46.53 0.32 -18.61
C GLN A 317 -45.62 1.53 -18.34
N ALA A 318 -45.92 2.68 -18.94
CA ALA A 318 -45.21 3.93 -18.66
C ALA A 318 -45.34 4.34 -17.19
N ILE A 319 -46.53 4.24 -16.59
CA ILE A 319 -46.78 4.52 -15.17
C ILE A 319 -46.00 3.55 -14.28
N ALA A 320 -46.02 2.24 -14.58
CA ALA A 320 -45.24 1.26 -13.83
C ALA A 320 -43.74 1.60 -13.84
N LYS A 321 -43.21 2.04 -14.99
CA LYS A 321 -41.82 2.48 -15.10
C LYS A 321 -41.51 3.73 -14.27
N LEU A 322 -42.43 4.69 -14.23
CA LEU A 322 -42.31 5.88 -13.38
C LEU A 322 -42.40 5.52 -11.90
N ASP A 323 -43.21 4.52 -11.53
CA ASP A 323 -43.31 4.02 -10.16
C ASP A 323 -42.00 3.36 -9.68
N GLU A 324 -41.28 2.65 -10.56
CA GLU A 324 -39.92 2.18 -10.25
C GLU A 324 -38.98 3.34 -9.90
N GLY A 325 -39.01 4.42 -10.69
CA GLY A 325 -38.19 5.60 -10.44
C GLY A 325 -38.58 6.36 -9.18
N LEU A 326 -39.90 6.54 -8.96
CA LEU A 326 -40.46 7.21 -7.79
C LEU A 326 -40.24 6.41 -6.50
N ALA A 327 -40.12 5.08 -6.56
CA ALA A 327 -39.74 4.28 -5.40
C ALA A 327 -38.34 4.66 -4.87
N MET A 328 -37.43 5.08 -5.76
CA MET A 328 -36.10 5.57 -5.39
C MET A 328 -36.03 7.07 -5.18
N PHE A 329 -36.80 7.85 -5.94
CA PHE A 329 -36.86 9.31 -5.85
C PHE A 329 -38.30 9.81 -5.66
N PRO A 330 -38.89 9.62 -4.45
CA PRO A 330 -40.33 9.87 -4.23
C PRO A 330 -40.78 11.29 -4.52
N ASN A 331 -39.86 12.26 -4.38
CA ASN A 331 -40.14 13.69 -4.52
C ASN A 331 -39.70 14.24 -5.89
N ASN A 332 -39.42 13.39 -6.88
CA ASN A 332 -39.03 13.87 -8.20
C ASN A 332 -40.23 14.46 -8.96
N GLN A 333 -40.29 15.79 -9.06
CA GLN A 333 -41.42 16.49 -9.67
C GLN A 333 -41.65 16.09 -11.13
N ALA A 334 -40.59 15.94 -11.93
CA ALA A 334 -40.72 15.60 -13.35
C ALA A 334 -41.36 14.22 -13.56
N MET A 335 -41.00 13.23 -12.73
CA MET A 335 -41.64 11.90 -12.76
C MET A 335 -43.09 11.95 -12.27
N GLN A 336 -43.38 12.73 -11.23
CA GLN A 336 -44.76 12.91 -10.75
C GLN A 336 -45.65 13.58 -11.81
N ASP A 337 -45.16 14.62 -12.47
CA ASP A 337 -45.88 15.33 -13.54
C ASP A 337 -46.11 14.40 -14.75
N ALA A 338 -45.09 13.63 -15.14
CA ALA A 338 -45.21 12.64 -16.21
C ALA A 338 -46.22 11.54 -15.88
N LYS A 339 -46.23 11.08 -14.62
CA LYS A 339 -47.18 10.07 -14.15
C LYS A 339 -48.61 10.59 -14.21
N ALA A 340 -48.87 11.78 -13.66
CA ALA A 340 -50.19 12.41 -13.70
C ALA A 340 -50.70 12.62 -15.14
N LYS A 341 -49.80 13.01 -16.05
CA LYS A 341 -50.11 13.13 -17.49
C LYS A 341 -50.54 11.79 -18.10
N TYR A 342 -49.85 10.69 -17.81
CA TYR A 342 -50.22 9.38 -18.36
C TYR A 342 -51.46 8.79 -17.69
N GLU A 343 -51.67 9.05 -16.40
CA GLU A 343 -52.90 8.67 -15.69
C GLU A 343 -54.13 9.33 -16.30
N SER A 344 -54.05 10.60 -16.71
CA SER A 344 -55.16 11.27 -17.41
C SER A 344 -55.38 10.77 -18.84
N MET A 345 -54.41 10.08 -19.45
CA MET A 345 -54.53 9.49 -20.78
C MET A 345 -55.04 8.05 -20.76
N ILE A 346 -55.20 7.45 -19.58
CA ILE A 346 -55.84 6.13 -19.45
C ILE A 346 -57.31 6.28 -19.85
N PRO A 347 -57.80 5.57 -20.88
CA PRO A 347 -59.19 5.70 -21.31
C PRO A 347 -60.17 5.35 -20.19
N THR A 348 -61.09 6.28 -19.88
CA THR A 348 -62.19 6.01 -18.98
C THR A 348 -63.28 5.26 -19.74
N ASN A 349 -63.66 4.08 -19.25
CA ASN A 349 -64.70 3.24 -19.85
C ASN A 349 -66.08 3.95 -19.71
N LEU A 350 -66.52 4.67 -20.75
CA LEU A 350 -67.84 5.38 -20.84
C LEU A 350 -69.09 4.47 -20.84
N SER A 351 -69.15 3.39 -20.04
CA SER A 351 -70.12 2.26 -20.19
C SER A 351 -71.50 2.56 -19.66
N LYS A 352 -71.68 3.72 -19.05
CA LYS A 352 -72.91 4.09 -18.37
C LYS A 352 -73.94 4.76 -19.28
N SER A 353 -73.63 4.99 -20.57
CA SER A 353 -74.42 5.89 -21.43
C SER A 353 -74.65 5.36 -22.86
N ILE A 354 -74.95 4.06 -23.03
CA ILE A 354 -75.40 3.53 -24.34
C ILE A 354 -76.92 3.40 -24.34
N TYR A 355 -77.57 4.17 -25.21
CA TYR A 355 -79.03 4.15 -25.43
C TYR A 355 -79.32 3.84 -26.89
N ASP A 356 -80.34 3.01 -27.15
CA ASP A 356 -80.87 2.81 -28.50
C ASP A 356 -81.74 4.00 -28.97
N ARG A 357 -82.22 3.94 -30.21
CA ARG A 357 -83.06 4.97 -30.84
C ARG A 357 -84.42 5.20 -30.13
N GLU A 358 -84.83 4.28 -29.25
CA GLU A 358 -86.04 4.36 -28.41
C GLU A 358 -85.73 4.83 -26.98
N GLY A 359 -84.47 5.14 -26.67
CA GLY A 359 -84.03 5.54 -25.33
C GLY A 359 -83.94 4.39 -24.33
N LYS A 360 -83.91 3.12 -24.78
CA LYS A 360 -83.66 1.98 -23.90
C LYS A 360 -82.17 1.82 -23.67
N VAL A 361 -81.83 1.62 -22.39
CA VAL A 361 -80.48 1.29 -21.93
C VAL A 361 -80.14 -0.13 -22.38
N GLU A 362 -79.13 -0.30 -23.24
CA GLU A 362 -78.58 -1.64 -23.56
C GLU A 362 -77.52 -2.10 -22.54
N SER A 363 -77.25 -1.33 -21.49
CA SER A 363 -76.21 -1.68 -20.51
C SER A 363 -76.67 -2.79 -19.56
N GLY A 364 -76.40 -4.04 -19.99
CA GLY A 364 -76.65 -5.24 -19.20
C GLY A 364 -76.22 -6.55 -19.86
N ALA A 365 -75.13 -6.59 -20.64
CA ALA A 365 -74.72 -7.81 -21.33
C ALA A 365 -73.88 -8.74 -20.42
N ARG A 366 -74.56 -9.65 -19.72
CA ARG A 366 -74.10 -11.04 -19.62
C ARG A 366 -74.92 -11.81 -20.65
N GLY A 367 -74.28 -12.37 -21.67
CA GLY A 367 -74.98 -13.10 -22.71
C GLY A 367 -74.09 -14.14 -23.37
N LYS A 368 -74.65 -15.33 -23.59
CA LYS A 368 -74.06 -16.36 -24.44
C LYS A 368 -74.29 -16.01 -25.89
N ASP A 369 -73.29 -16.19 -26.74
CA ASP A 369 -73.50 -16.10 -28.18
C ASP A 369 -74.32 -17.30 -28.72
N ALA A 370 -74.63 -17.29 -30.01
CA ALA A 370 -75.43 -18.33 -30.67
C ALA A 370 -74.77 -19.72 -30.68
N THR A 371 -73.50 -19.85 -30.27
CA THR A 371 -72.78 -21.12 -30.09
C THR A 371 -72.74 -21.59 -28.63
N GLY A 372 -73.22 -20.75 -27.70
CA GLY A 372 -73.33 -21.05 -26.28
C GLY A 372 -72.13 -20.67 -25.43
N PHE A 373 -71.19 -19.87 -25.96
CA PHE A 373 -69.99 -19.43 -25.24
C PHE A 373 -70.29 -18.24 -24.32
N ASP A 374 -69.93 -18.35 -23.04
CA ASP A 374 -70.05 -17.27 -22.05
C ASP A 374 -68.83 -16.34 -22.14
N HIS A 375 -69.07 -15.06 -22.45
CA HIS A 375 -68.01 -14.05 -22.51
C HIS A 375 -67.85 -13.32 -21.17
N SER A 376 -66.62 -13.08 -20.72
CA SER A 376 -66.32 -12.44 -19.43
C SER A 376 -66.29 -10.90 -19.53
N PRO A 377 -66.56 -10.16 -18.44
CA PRO A 377 -66.54 -8.69 -18.46
C PRO A 377 -65.18 -8.06 -18.81
N SER A 378 -64.08 -8.81 -18.68
CA SER A 378 -62.72 -8.36 -19.04
C SER A 378 -62.39 -8.53 -20.52
N ASP A 379 -63.20 -9.26 -21.29
CA ASP A 379 -62.99 -9.48 -22.73
C ASP A 379 -63.61 -8.37 -23.59
N PHE A 380 -64.29 -7.38 -22.98
CA PHE A 380 -65.02 -6.32 -23.68
C PHE A 380 -64.43 -4.93 -23.42
N ASN A 381 -63.32 -4.62 -24.10
CA ASN A 381 -63.17 -3.29 -24.68
C ASN A 381 -64.23 -3.19 -25.79
N ARG A 382 -65.40 -2.67 -25.38
CA ARG A 382 -66.72 -2.77 -26.00
C ARG A 382 -66.79 -2.82 -27.52
N ALA A 383 -67.08 -4.02 -28.00
CA ALA A 383 -67.76 -4.33 -29.25
C ALA A 383 -69.24 -3.89 -29.20
N VAL A 384 -69.70 -3.00 -30.09
CA VAL A 384 -71.13 -2.92 -30.41
C VAL A 384 -71.34 -3.47 -31.82
N TYR A 385 -72.08 -4.58 -31.96
CA TYR A 385 -72.51 -5.07 -33.27
C TYR A 385 -73.71 -4.24 -33.74
N VAL A 386 -73.50 -3.43 -34.77
CA VAL A 386 -74.49 -2.44 -35.19
C VAL A 386 -75.24 -2.87 -36.43
N ARG A 387 -76.56 -3.07 -36.34
CA ARG A 387 -77.41 -3.28 -37.53
C ARG A 387 -77.47 -2.02 -38.41
N PRO A 388 -77.70 -2.15 -39.73
CA PRO A 388 -78.02 -1.01 -40.58
C PRO A 388 -79.24 -0.25 -40.04
N ASP A 389 -79.23 1.08 -40.18
CA ASP A 389 -80.24 2.04 -39.72
C ASP A 389 -80.23 2.33 -38.20
N ALA A 390 -79.12 2.04 -37.53
CA ALA A 390 -78.89 2.39 -36.12
C ALA A 390 -78.23 3.77 -35.97
N SER A 391 -78.61 4.47 -34.91
CA SER A 391 -78.02 5.73 -34.46
C SER A 391 -77.70 5.57 -32.98
N PHE A 392 -76.49 5.94 -32.60
CA PHE A 392 -76.05 5.95 -31.20
C PHE A 392 -75.63 7.35 -30.83
N LYS A 393 -76.03 7.79 -29.64
CA LYS A 393 -75.72 9.11 -29.13
C LYS A 393 -75.04 8.95 -27.76
N PHE A 394 -73.92 9.65 -27.58
CA PHE A 394 -73.07 9.54 -26.40
C PHE A 394 -72.70 10.93 -25.92
N ASP A 395 -72.86 11.19 -24.64
CA ASP A 395 -72.27 12.38 -24.02
C ASP A 395 -70.86 12.04 -23.55
N VAL A 396 -69.91 12.90 -23.90
CA VAL A 396 -68.48 12.70 -23.66
C VAL A 396 -68.04 13.63 -22.57
N ASP A 397 -67.66 13.08 -21.42
CA ASP A 397 -67.19 13.88 -20.28
C ASP A 397 -65.72 14.31 -20.41
N ASN A 398 -65.01 13.80 -21.41
CA ASN A 398 -63.57 14.00 -21.64
C ASN A 398 -63.29 14.89 -22.87
N ASN A 399 -62.05 15.36 -23.00
CA ASN A 399 -61.65 16.29 -24.07
C ASN A 399 -61.36 15.63 -25.41
N ASN A 400 -61.28 14.30 -25.48
CA ASN A 400 -61.05 13.59 -26.73
C ASN A 400 -61.93 12.35 -26.85
N VAL A 401 -62.26 12.02 -28.09
CA VAL A 401 -63.00 10.82 -28.47
C VAL A 401 -62.25 10.10 -29.55
N ARG A 402 -62.04 8.80 -29.34
CA ARG A 402 -61.49 7.90 -30.34
C ARG A 402 -62.51 6.82 -30.71
N ILE A 403 -62.75 6.65 -32.00
CA ILE A 403 -63.71 5.71 -32.57
C ILE A 403 -62.95 4.78 -33.51
N LEU A 404 -62.93 3.48 -33.22
CA LEU A 404 -62.42 2.45 -34.11
C LEU A 404 -63.61 1.74 -34.76
N ALA A 405 -63.72 1.81 -36.09
CA ALA A 405 -64.70 1.08 -36.87
C ALA A 405 -64.04 -0.11 -37.56
N ILE A 406 -64.53 -1.32 -37.30
CA ILE A 406 -64.04 -2.57 -37.87
C ILE A 406 -65.17 -3.19 -38.72
N PRO A 407 -64.93 -3.50 -40.01
CA PRO A 407 -65.88 -4.26 -40.80
C PRO A 407 -65.81 -5.73 -40.38
N GLN A 408 -66.96 -6.34 -40.08
CA GLN A 408 -67.07 -7.75 -39.75
C GLN A 408 -67.73 -8.50 -40.91
N THR A 409 -67.16 -9.62 -41.33
CA THR A 409 -67.79 -10.56 -42.27
C THR A 409 -68.56 -11.64 -41.50
N ASP A 410 -69.70 -12.09 -42.04
CA ASP A 410 -70.30 -13.33 -41.58
C ASP A 410 -69.54 -14.55 -42.15
N ASP A 411 -69.86 -15.75 -41.65
CA ASP A 411 -69.25 -17.02 -42.07
C ASP A 411 -69.43 -17.32 -43.58
N GLU A 412 -70.27 -16.57 -44.29
CA GLU A 412 -70.54 -16.71 -45.73
C GLU A 412 -69.77 -15.72 -46.61
N ASN A 413 -68.95 -14.82 -46.06
CA ASN A 413 -68.10 -13.86 -46.79
C ASN A 413 -68.86 -12.92 -47.75
N VAL A 414 -70.10 -12.53 -47.44
CA VAL A 414 -70.86 -11.60 -48.30
C VAL A 414 -71.24 -10.34 -47.53
N TYR A 415 -70.35 -9.33 -47.52
CA TYR A 415 -70.69 -8.02 -46.96
C TYR A 415 -71.18 -7.04 -48.04
N LYS A 416 -72.40 -6.52 -47.89
CA LYS A 416 -72.92 -5.41 -48.70
C LYS A 416 -72.86 -4.13 -47.89
N GLY A 417 -71.78 -3.38 -48.12
CA GLY A 417 -71.49 -2.01 -47.68
C GLY A 417 -72.47 -1.29 -46.72
N ALA A 418 -72.00 -0.81 -45.57
CA ALA A 418 -72.72 0.15 -44.73
C ALA A 418 -72.16 1.57 -44.92
N GLN A 419 -72.99 2.60 -44.98
CA GLN A 419 -72.53 3.99 -44.86
C GLN A 419 -72.46 4.36 -43.38
N MET A 420 -71.52 5.21 -43.02
CA MET A 420 -71.33 5.65 -41.65
C MET A 420 -71.24 7.16 -41.61
N GLU A 421 -71.98 7.78 -40.70
CA GLU A 421 -71.93 9.19 -40.42
C GLU A 421 -71.61 9.40 -38.94
N ILE A 422 -70.61 10.23 -38.64
CA ILE A 422 -70.26 10.63 -37.26
C ILE A 422 -70.60 12.10 -37.11
N LYS A 423 -71.34 12.45 -36.06
CA LYS A 423 -71.66 13.83 -35.68
C LYS A 423 -71.08 14.16 -34.31
N ILE A 424 -70.65 15.40 -34.15
CA ILE A 424 -70.25 15.97 -32.86
C ILE A 424 -71.08 17.22 -32.65
N ASN A 425 -71.79 17.30 -31.52
CA ASN A 425 -72.76 18.36 -31.21
C ASN A 425 -73.76 18.60 -32.35
N GLY A 426 -74.21 17.52 -32.99
CA GLY A 426 -75.16 17.55 -34.11
C GLY A 426 -74.55 17.93 -35.47
N SER A 427 -73.27 18.29 -35.54
CA SER A 427 -72.58 18.61 -36.79
C SER A 427 -71.87 17.39 -37.35
N THR A 428 -72.13 17.03 -38.61
CA THR A 428 -71.44 15.91 -39.28
C THR A 428 -69.95 16.21 -39.45
N VAL A 429 -69.12 15.39 -38.81
CA VAL A 429 -67.65 15.46 -38.87
C VAL A 429 -67.05 14.39 -39.76
N TYR A 430 -67.80 13.34 -40.07
CA TYR A 430 -67.39 12.31 -41.02
C TYR A 430 -68.60 11.65 -41.66
N GLU A 431 -68.47 11.33 -42.95
CA GLU A 431 -69.44 10.55 -43.71
C GLU A 431 -68.69 9.63 -44.69
N SER A 432 -68.94 8.32 -44.62
CA SER A 432 -68.32 7.33 -45.51
C SER A 432 -69.20 7.04 -46.74
N LYS A 433 -68.56 6.80 -47.88
CA LYS A 433 -69.29 6.47 -49.13
C LYS A 433 -69.75 5.01 -49.23
N ILE A 434 -69.12 4.07 -48.52
CA ILE A 434 -69.54 2.67 -48.23
C ILE A 434 -68.39 1.99 -47.46
N PHE A 435 -68.70 1.25 -46.40
CA PHE A 435 -67.81 0.50 -45.51
C PHE A 435 -68.04 -1.01 -45.71
N SER A 436 -67.04 -1.75 -46.19
CA SER A 436 -67.16 -3.15 -46.61
C SER A 436 -66.01 -4.01 -46.08
N ASP A 437 -66.04 -5.32 -46.34
CA ASP A 437 -64.96 -6.29 -46.06
C ASP A 437 -63.61 -5.93 -46.71
N SER A 438 -63.64 -5.19 -47.81
CA SER A 438 -62.45 -4.62 -48.46
C SER A 438 -61.92 -3.35 -47.78
N THR A 439 -62.66 -2.78 -46.83
CA THR A 439 -62.25 -1.58 -46.10
C THR A 439 -61.36 -1.98 -44.92
N SER A 440 -60.16 -1.42 -44.83
CA SER A 440 -59.32 -1.56 -43.63
C SER A 440 -60.03 -0.95 -42.42
N GLU A 441 -59.66 -1.40 -41.22
CA GLU A 441 -60.06 -0.76 -39.96
C GLU A 441 -59.88 0.77 -40.06
N LEU A 442 -60.90 1.53 -39.65
CA LEU A 442 -60.87 2.99 -39.66
C LEU A 442 -60.81 3.51 -38.23
N LEU A 443 -59.78 4.31 -37.95
CA LEU A 443 -59.61 4.98 -36.69
C LEU A 443 -59.90 6.48 -36.85
N PHE A 444 -60.79 6.99 -36.01
CA PHE A 444 -61.12 8.41 -35.91
C PHE A 444 -60.72 8.95 -34.55
N GLU A 445 -60.10 10.12 -34.53
CA GLU A 445 -59.73 10.84 -33.31
C GLU A 445 -60.23 12.28 -33.42
N TYR A 446 -61.02 12.70 -32.44
CA TYR A 446 -61.60 14.03 -32.37
C TYR A 446 -61.32 14.66 -31.00
N GLU A 447 -60.87 15.91 -31.01
CA GLU A 447 -60.86 16.77 -29.83
C GLU A 447 -62.28 17.35 -29.67
N VAL A 448 -62.85 17.22 -28.47
CA VAL A 448 -64.22 17.64 -28.14
C VAL A 448 -64.26 18.39 -26.82
N GLU A 449 -65.23 19.27 -26.64
CA GLU A 449 -65.45 19.90 -25.33
C GLU A 449 -66.09 18.91 -24.34
N PRO A 450 -65.77 18.95 -23.04
CA PRO A 450 -66.50 18.20 -22.02
C PRO A 450 -68.01 18.46 -22.08
N GLY A 451 -68.78 17.39 -22.09
CA GLY A 451 -70.23 17.42 -22.30
C GLY A 451 -70.64 17.45 -23.78
N ALA A 452 -69.71 17.36 -24.73
CA ALA A 452 -70.04 17.23 -26.13
C ALA A 452 -70.78 15.92 -26.39
N THR A 453 -71.78 15.98 -27.26
CA THR A 453 -72.48 14.79 -27.71
C THR A 453 -71.88 14.28 -29.02
N VAL A 454 -71.44 13.02 -29.04
CA VAL A 454 -71.07 12.30 -30.25
C VAL A 454 -72.23 11.41 -30.70
N GLU A 455 -72.58 11.46 -31.98
CA GLU A 455 -73.58 10.59 -32.58
C GLU A 455 -72.95 9.77 -33.71
N ILE A 456 -73.15 8.45 -33.73
CA ILE A 456 -72.71 7.57 -34.82
C ILE A 456 -73.93 6.96 -35.47
N ASN A 457 -74.10 7.23 -36.76
CA ASN A 457 -75.17 6.74 -37.59
C ASN A 457 -74.61 5.71 -38.57
N VAL A 458 -75.11 4.48 -38.52
CA VAL A 458 -74.84 3.46 -39.52
C VAL A 458 -76.01 3.40 -40.48
N LEU A 459 -75.82 3.94 -41.67
CA LEU A 459 -76.80 4.05 -42.72
C LEU A 459 -76.67 2.86 -43.67
N GLN A 460 -77.79 2.29 -44.11
CA GLN A 460 -77.77 1.22 -45.10
C GLN A 460 -77.33 1.75 -46.47
N SER A 461 -76.38 1.10 -47.15
CA SER A 461 -76.16 1.41 -48.58
C SER A 461 -77.39 0.95 -49.38
N GLY A 462 -77.77 1.71 -50.41
CA GLY A 462 -79.02 1.55 -51.17
C GLY A 462 -79.23 0.22 -51.93
N PHE A 463 -78.49 -0.85 -51.60
CA PHE A 463 -78.49 -2.17 -52.24
C PHE A 463 -78.90 -3.34 -51.32
N ALA A 464 -79.54 -3.06 -50.17
CA ALA A 464 -80.04 -4.13 -49.30
C ALA A 464 -81.46 -4.60 -49.69
N SER A 465 -81.66 -5.91 -49.77
CA SER A 465 -82.96 -6.49 -50.06
C SER A 465 -83.87 -6.51 -48.82
N PHE A 466 -85.19 -6.57 -49.03
CA PHE A 466 -86.20 -6.62 -47.95
C PHE A 466 -85.96 -7.78 -46.95
N PHE A 467 -85.31 -8.87 -47.37
CA PHE A 467 -84.99 -10.02 -46.51
C PHE A 467 -83.82 -9.74 -45.55
N ASP A 468 -82.89 -8.86 -45.93
CA ASP A 468 -81.73 -8.49 -45.11
C ASP A 468 -82.14 -7.68 -43.86
N LYS A 469 -83.29 -6.97 -43.94
CA LYS A 469 -83.90 -6.23 -42.83
C LYS A 469 -84.38 -7.11 -41.69
N ILE A 470 -84.81 -8.34 -41.98
CA ILE A 470 -85.47 -9.21 -41.00
C ILE A 470 -84.43 -10.04 -40.23
N LEU A 471 -83.28 -10.34 -40.83
CA LEU A 471 -82.32 -11.30 -40.29
C LEU A 471 -81.14 -10.67 -39.53
N GLY A 472 -80.98 -9.33 -39.53
CA GLY A 472 -79.94 -8.64 -38.75
C GLY A 472 -78.50 -8.93 -39.22
N ARG A 473 -78.31 -9.31 -40.49
CA ARG A 473 -77.09 -9.95 -41.02
C ARG A 473 -75.98 -9.00 -41.51
N ASN A 474 -76.12 -7.69 -41.30
CA ASN A 474 -75.05 -6.73 -41.60
C ASN A 474 -74.69 -6.05 -40.27
N GLY A 475 -73.40 -5.87 -39.99
CA GLY A 475 -73.05 -4.97 -38.89
C GLY A 475 -71.63 -4.45 -38.88
N VAL A 476 -71.48 -3.26 -38.31
CA VAL A 476 -70.18 -2.60 -38.10
C VAL A 476 -69.85 -2.72 -36.63
N TYR A 477 -68.61 -3.03 -36.35
CA TYR A 477 -68.09 -3.16 -35.01
C TYR A 477 -67.43 -1.83 -34.61
N PHE A 478 -67.87 -1.27 -33.48
CA PHE A 478 -67.30 -0.05 -32.92
C PHE A 478 -66.65 -0.29 -31.58
N GLU A 479 -65.45 0.26 -31.39
CA GLU A 479 -64.87 0.50 -30.07
C GLU A 479 -64.75 2.01 -29.86
N MET A 480 -65.23 2.50 -28.70
CA MET A 480 -65.21 3.92 -28.37
C MET A 480 -64.57 4.17 -27.01
N PHE A 481 -63.70 5.18 -26.98
CA PHE A 481 -62.93 5.55 -25.82
C PHE A 481 -62.95 7.07 -25.64
N GLY A 482 -63.17 7.52 -24.40
CA GLY A 482 -62.95 8.91 -23.99
C GLY A 482 -61.66 9.01 -23.18
N TYR A 483 -60.86 10.04 -23.40
CA TYR A 483 -59.65 10.35 -22.63
C TYR A 483 -59.41 11.86 -22.54
#